data_AF-A0A5E5B0C7-F1
#
_entry.id   AF-A0A5E5B0C7-F1
#
_cell.length_a   1.000
_cell.length_b   1.000
_cell.length_c   1.000
_cell.angle_alpha   90.00
_cell.angle_beta   90.00
_cell.angle_gamma   90.00
#
_symmetry.space_group_name_H-M   'P 1'
#
loop_
_entity.id
_entity.type
_entity.pdbx_description
1 polymer ?
#
loop_
_entity_poly.entity_id
_entity_poly.type
_entity_poly.pdbx_seq_one_letter_code
_entity_poly.pdbx_strand_id
1 'polypeptide(L)'
;MNTRPQTIGYALNDSPLALAMWMYEKFWDWTDNRGNPEDALSLDQMLDDISLYWFTGTGTSASRLYWEGVGETIRSHEFFSPGRSGGGRIEIPMGASLFPAETFSPPRHWAEQAWETVFYWNEVSAGGHFAPFEEPEIFAQEMWRAFRTFRTFREQAQGQ
;
A
#
# COMPACT_ATOMS: atom_id res chain seq x y z
N MET A 1 0.22 6.81 15.44
CA MET A 1 1.28 7.73 14.97
C MET A 1 0.76 9.12 14.54
N ASN A 2 -0.54 9.32 14.27
CA ASN A 2 -1.08 10.57 13.71
C ASN A 2 -0.95 11.83 14.59
N THR A 3 -0.86 11.70 15.92
CA THR A 3 -0.90 12.86 16.83
C THR A 3 0.42 13.14 17.55
N ARG A 4 1.14 12.08 17.93
CA ARG A 4 2.35 12.14 18.77
C ARG A 4 3.42 11.15 18.26
N PRO A 5 3.96 11.34 17.04
CA PRO A 5 4.95 10.43 16.46
C PRO A 5 6.25 10.39 17.27
N GLN A 6 6.64 11.52 17.88
CA GLN A 6 7.85 11.58 18.71
C GLN A 6 7.74 10.72 19.98
N THR A 7 6.55 10.65 20.59
CA THR A 7 6.35 9.91 21.85
C THR A 7 6.51 8.41 21.65
N ILE A 8 5.86 7.84 20.63
CA ILE A 8 6.02 6.41 20.31
C ILE A 8 7.44 6.10 19.82
N GLY A 9 8.06 7.05 19.11
CA GLY A 9 9.42 6.94 18.60
C GLY A 9 10.48 6.61 19.65
N TYR A 10 10.33 7.09 20.89
CA TYR A 10 11.24 6.73 21.99
C TYR A 10 11.24 5.22 22.25
N ALA A 11 10.06 4.58 22.32
CA ALA A 11 9.97 3.15 22.54
C ALA A 11 10.51 2.34 21.35
N LEU A 12 10.21 2.79 20.12
CA LEU A 12 10.64 2.12 18.89
C LEU A 12 12.15 2.18 18.66
N ASN A 13 12.82 3.22 19.15
CA ASN A 13 14.27 3.39 18.98
C ASN A 13 15.10 2.83 20.16
N ASP A 14 14.50 2.61 21.33
CA ASP A 14 15.20 2.15 22.53
C ASP A 14 15.01 0.65 22.82
N SER A 15 13.98 0.02 22.22
CA SER A 15 13.69 -1.40 22.42
C SER A 15 13.50 -2.14 21.09
N PRO A 16 14.39 -3.09 20.73
CA PRO A 16 14.24 -3.87 19.50
C PRO A 16 13.00 -4.77 19.57
N LEU A 17 12.60 -5.22 20.78
CA LEU A 17 11.36 -5.97 20.97
C LEU A 17 10.13 -5.10 20.72
N ALA A 18 10.13 -3.84 21.18
CA ALA A 18 9.01 -2.93 20.94
C ALA A 18 8.86 -2.63 19.44
N LEU A 19 9.96 -2.38 18.73
CA LEU A 19 9.95 -2.19 17.28
C LEU A 19 9.46 -3.45 16.55
N ALA A 20 10.03 -4.61 16.89
CA ALA A 20 9.67 -5.87 16.25
C ALA A 20 8.17 -6.17 16.42
N MET A 21 7.65 -6.11 17.64
CA MET A 21 6.21 -6.35 17.89
C MET A 21 5.32 -5.34 17.17
N TRP A 22 5.73 -4.07 17.13
CA TRP A 22 4.96 -3.01 16.47
C TRP A 22 4.80 -3.24 14.97
N MET A 23 5.85 -3.73 14.31
CA MET A 23 5.84 -4.06 12.89
C MET A 23 5.21 -5.43 12.62
N TYR A 24 5.53 -6.43 13.44
CA TYR A 24 5.08 -7.81 13.30
C TYR A 24 3.55 -7.94 13.34
N GLU A 25 2.88 -7.14 14.17
CA GLU A 25 1.41 -7.07 14.20
C GLU A 25 0.81 -6.76 12.82
N LYS A 26 1.53 -5.99 11.98
CA LYS A 26 1.05 -5.64 10.63
C LYS A 26 1.23 -6.78 9.64
N PHE A 27 2.30 -7.56 9.76
CA PHE A 27 2.41 -8.80 9.00
C PHE A 27 1.30 -9.77 9.39
N TRP A 28 0.93 -9.83 10.67
CA TRP A 28 -0.18 -10.67 11.14
C TRP A 28 -1.55 -10.21 10.63
N ASP A 29 -1.84 -8.92 10.69
CA ASP A 29 -3.17 -8.40 10.37
C ASP A 29 -3.37 -8.15 8.87
N TRP A 30 -2.30 -7.86 8.11
CA TRP A 30 -2.42 -7.29 6.75
C TRP A 30 -1.92 -8.19 5.62
N THR A 31 -1.28 -9.32 5.91
CA THR A 31 -0.92 -10.31 4.87
C THR A 31 -2.06 -11.30 4.64
N ASP A 32 -2.05 -11.98 3.50
CA ASP A 32 -2.95 -13.11 3.17
C ASP A 32 -2.52 -14.40 3.90
N ASN A 33 -2.58 -14.36 5.23
CA ASN A 33 -2.17 -15.47 6.09
C ASN A 33 -3.37 -16.19 6.74
N ARG A 34 -3.12 -17.38 7.34
CA ARG A 34 -4.18 -18.21 7.95
C ARG A 34 -4.17 -18.16 9.48
N GLY A 35 -3.79 -17.01 10.02
CA GLY A 35 -3.66 -16.75 11.46
C GLY A 35 -2.22 -16.77 11.97
N ASN A 36 -1.24 -17.10 11.13
CA ASN A 36 0.19 -17.00 11.42
C ASN A 36 0.90 -16.24 10.28
N PRO A 37 1.67 -15.17 10.55
CA PRO A 37 2.28 -14.36 9.48
C PRO A 37 3.27 -15.17 8.64
N GLU A 38 3.87 -16.22 9.23
CA GLU A 38 4.78 -17.14 8.56
C GLU A 38 4.13 -17.97 7.44
N ASP A 39 2.79 -18.00 7.36
CA ASP A 39 2.10 -18.57 6.20
C ASP A 39 2.31 -17.73 4.93
N ALA A 40 2.53 -16.41 5.06
CA ALA A 40 2.67 -15.47 3.95
C ALA A 40 4.12 -14.99 3.74
N LEU A 41 4.86 -14.73 4.82
CA LEU A 41 6.24 -14.24 4.78
C LEU A 41 7.11 -15.02 5.74
N SER A 42 8.29 -15.48 5.31
CA SER A 42 9.21 -16.16 6.23
C SER A 42 9.66 -15.23 7.37
N LEU A 43 10.08 -15.84 8.49
CA LEU A 43 10.59 -15.09 9.62
C LEU A 43 11.79 -14.20 9.24
N ASP A 44 12.71 -14.71 8.40
CA ASP A 44 13.86 -13.95 7.94
C ASP A 44 13.45 -12.74 7.09
N GLN A 45 12.46 -12.90 6.20
CA GLN A 45 11.90 -11.78 5.43
C GLN A 45 11.33 -10.68 6.33
N MET A 46 10.54 -11.06 7.35
CA MET A 46 10.00 -10.09 8.31
C MET A 46 11.11 -9.43 9.15
N LEU A 47 12.11 -10.20 9.57
CA LEU A 47 13.25 -9.70 10.34
C LEU A 47 14.16 -8.79 9.51
N ASP A 48 14.30 -9.00 8.21
CA ASP A 48 15.05 -8.12 7.32
C ASP A 48 14.43 -6.71 7.28
N ASP A 49 13.09 -6.63 7.13
CA ASP A 49 12.38 -5.35 7.16
C ASP A 49 12.45 -4.69 8.56
N ILE A 50 12.21 -5.44 9.64
CA ILE A 50 12.34 -4.93 11.01
C ILE A 50 13.77 -4.42 11.28
N SER A 51 14.78 -5.16 10.82
CA SER A 51 16.19 -4.82 10.99
C SER A 51 16.56 -3.54 10.26
N LEU A 52 15.99 -3.29 9.08
CA LEU A 52 16.18 -2.05 8.35
C LEU A 52 15.76 -0.84 9.21
N TYR A 53 14.60 -0.89 9.85
CA TYR A 53 14.13 0.19 10.74
C TYR A 53 14.99 0.31 12.00
N TRP A 54 15.39 -0.82 12.58
CA TRP A 54 16.21 -0.86 13.79
C TRP A 54 17.59 -0.23 13.57
N PHE A 55 18.34 -0.72 12.58
CA PHE A 55 19.72 -0.29 12.36
C PHE A 55 19.83 1.15 11.83
N THR A 56 18.77 1.66 11.20
CA THR A 56 18.72 3.05 10.75
C THR A 56 18.14 4.01 11.80
N GLY A 57 17.55 3.49 12.89
CA GLY A 57 16.92 4.30 13.93
C GLY A 57 15.70 5.08 13.45
N THR A 58 14.99 4.57 12.45
CA THR A 58 13.98 5.32 11.68
C THR A 58 12.53 5.11 12.12
N GLY A 59 12.28 4.35 13.20
CA GLY A 59 10.91 4.18 13.74
C GLY A 59 10.22 5.53 14.03
N THR A 60 10.96 6.49 14.60
CA THR A 60 10.46 7.85 14.85
C THR A 60 10.21 8.63 13.56
N SER A 61 11.17 8.66 12.63
CA SER A 61 11.06 9.46 11.41
C SER A 61 9.97 8.96 10.48
N ALA A 62 9.83 7.62 10.34
CA ALA A 62 8.75 7.02 9.57
C ALA A 62 7.37 7.36 10.16
N SER A 63 7.26 7.40 11.49
CA SER A 63 6.02 7.79 12.18
C SER A 63 5.57 9.21 11.87
N ARG A 64 6.49 10.14 11.60
CA ARG A 64 6.16 11.56 11.36
C ARG A 64 5.37 11.78 10.09
N LEU A 65 5.55 10.92 9.07
CA LEU A 65 4.75 10.98 7.84
C LEU A 65 3.24 10.95 8.12
N TYR A 66 2.81 10.19 9.14
CA TYR A 66 1.40 10.15 9.54
C TYR A 66 0.94 11.49 10.13
N TRP A 67 1.76 12.12 10.97
CA TRP A 67 1.47 13.42 11.57
C TRP A 67 1.42 14.56 10.55
N GLU A 68 2.27 14.51 9.52
CA GLU A 68 2.33 15.52 8.45
C GLU A 68 1.11 15.48 7.51
N GLY A 69 0.30 14.41 7.53
CA GLY A 69 -0.97 14.39 6.79
C GLY A 69 -1.41 13.04 6.24
N VAL A 70 -0.56 12.01 6.23
CA VAL A 70 -0.97 10.67 5.77
C VAL A 70 -2.05 10.08 6.67
N GLY A 71 -1.97 10.31 8.00
CA GLY A 71 -2.96 9.81 8.93
C GLY A 71 -4.34 10.42 8.76
N GLU A 72 -4.40 11.71 8.38
CA GLU A 72 -5.65 12.38 8.03
C GLU A 72 -6.19 11.88 6.68
N THR A 73 -5.29 11.74 5.70
CA THR A 73 -5.62 11.30 4.35
C THR A 73 -6.26 9.90 4.33
N ILE A 74 -5.69 8.93 5.05
CA ILE A 74 -6.20 7.55 5.07
C ILE A 74 -7.52 7.44 5.85
N ARG A 75 -7.79 8.36 6.79
CA ARG A 75 -8.98 8.33 7.65
C ARG A 75 -10.14 9.15 7.11
N SER A 76 -9.91 10.00 6.11
CA SER A 76 -10.98 10.82 5.55
C SER A 76 -11.82 10.00 4.55
N HIS A 77 -13.13 10.22 4.57
CA HIS A 77 -14.05 9.67 3.57
C HIS A 77 -13.84 10.27 2.17
N GLU A 78 -12.95 11.26 2.04
CA GLU A 78 -12.67 11.99 0.81
C GLU A 78 -11.52 11.37 0.00
N PHE A 79 -11.01 10.20 0.38
CA PHE A 79 -9.85 9.59 -0.28
C PHE A 79 -10.02 9.45 -1.81
N PHE A 80 -11.24 9.16 -2.29
CA PHE A 80 -11.59 9.12 -3.72
C PHE A 80 -12.44 10.31 -4.20
N SER A 81 -12.51 11.39 -3.41
CA SER A 81 -13.26 12.58 -3.79
C SER A 81 -12.47 13.44 -4.80
N PRO A 82 -13.13 14.04 -5.81
CA PRO A 82 -12.52 15.08 -6.66
C PRO A 82 -11.94 16.25 -5.86
N GLY A 83 -12.48 16.53 -4.67
CA GLY A 83 -11.95 17.56 -3.77
C GLY A 83 -10.48 17.34 -3.38
N ARG A 84 -10.02 16.08 -3.34
CA ARG A 84 -8.65 15.72 -3.02
C ARG A 84 -7.66 16.07 -4.14
N SER A 85 -8.12 16.07 -5.39
CA SER A 85 -7.30 16.34 -6.57
C SER A 85 -7.36 17.81 -7.00
N GLY A 86 -7.70 18.72 -6.07
CA GLY A 86 -7.83 20.15 -6.35
C GLY A 86 -9.17 20.56 -6.98
N GLY A 87 -10.22 19.74 -6.82
CA GLY A 87 -11.57 20.02 -7.28
C GLY A 87 -11.95 19.40 -8.63
N GLY A 88 -11.08 18.57 -9.22
CA GLY A 88 -11.31 17.86 -10.49
C GLY A 88 -10.97 16.37 -10.41
N ARG A 89 -11.17 15.63 -11.50
CA ARG A 89 -10.69 14.24 -11.64
C ARG A 89 -9.20 14.25 -11.98
N ILE A 90 -8.50 13.18 -11.62
CA ILE A 90 -7.09 12.98 -11.98
C ILE A 90 -7.01 12.56 -13.45
N GLU A 91 -6.36 13.36 -14.28
CA GLU A 91 -6.23 13.16 -15.73
C GLU A 91 -5.23 12.04 -16.08
N ILE A 92 -4.25 11.77 -15.21
CA ILE A 92 -3.26 10.71 -15.42
C ILE A 92 -3.97 9.34 -15.38
N PRO A 93 -3.87 8.50 -16.43
CA PRO A 93 -4.55 7.22 -16.45
C PRO A 93 -4.11 6.29 -15.32
N MET A 94 -5.07 5.60 -14.72
CA MET A 94 -4.88 4.72 -13.57
C MET A 94 -5.10 3.25 -13.92
N GLY A 95 -4.25 2.38 -13.37
CA GLY A 95 -4.40 0.94 -13.42
C GLY A 95 -4.40 0.36 -12.01
N ALA A 96 -5.27 -0.61 -11.74
CA ALA A 96 -5.41 -1.25 -10.43
C ALA A 96 -5.36 -2.78 -10.53
N SER A 97 -4.68 -3.41 -9.57
CA SER A 97 -4.76 -4.84 -9.32
C SER A 97 -5.19 -5.03 -7.86
N LEU A 98 -6.24 -5.80 -7.63
CA LEU A 98 -6.87 -5.96 -6.31
C LEU A 98 -6.48 -7.30 -5.73
N PHE A 99 -5.81 -7.25 -4.58
CA PHE A 99 -5.34 -8.39 -3.82
C PHE A 99 -6.39 -8.74 -2.75
N PRO A 100 -6.77 -10.02 -2.62
CA PRO A 100 -7.96 -10.43 -1.87
C PRO A 100 -7.91 -10.14 -0.37
N ALA A 101 -6.71 -10.14 0.24
CA ALA A 101 -6.53 -9.86 1.66
C ALA A 101 -6.11 -8.40 1.97
N GLU A 102 -6.23 -7.47 1.01
CA GLU A 102 -5.97 -6.06 1.26
C GLU A 102 -6.92 -5.49 2.33
N THR A 103 -6.36 -4.73 3.27
CA THR A 103 -7.06 -4.08 4.39
C THR A 103 -8.21 -3.18 3.95
N PHE A 104 -8.11 -2.63 2.74
CA PHE A 104 -9.12 -1.78 2.17
C PHE A 104 -9.17 -1.92 0.63
N SER A 105 -10.22 -2.59 0.14
CA SER A 105 -10.49 -2.76 -1.29
C SER A 105 -11.57 -1.79 -1.76
N PRO A 106 -11.21 -0.67 -2.44
CA PRO A 106 -12.19 0.28 -2.93
C PRO A 106 -12.97 -0.30 -4.12
N PRO A 107 -14.30 -0.09 -4.18
CA PRO A 107 -15.06 -0.40 -5.38
C PRO A 107 -14.55 0.37 -6.61
N ARG A 108 -14.58 -0.26 -7.79
CA ARG A 108 -14.16 0.36 -9.05
C ARG A 108 -14.78 1.74 -9.31
N HIS A 109 -16.07 1.89 -8.99
CA HIS A 109 -16.77 3.15 -9.21
C HIS A 109 -16.20 4.32 -8.38
N TRP A 110 -15.54 4.07 -7.24
CA TRP A 110 -14.84 5.11 -6.49
C TRP A 110 -13.58 5.57 -7.23
N ALA A 111 -12.83 4.64 -7.83
CA ALA A 111 -11.72 5.00 -8.68
C ALA A 111 -12.19 5.78 -9.92
N GLU A 112 -13.30 5.38 -10.55
CA GLU A 112 -13.86 6.11 -11.68
C GLU A 112 -14.36 7.52 -11.30
N GLN A 113 -14.77 7.75 -10.05
CA GLN A 113 -15.07 9.10 -9.56
C GLN A 113 -13.83 9.98 -9.37
N ALA A 114 -12.68 9.37 -9.01
CA ALA A 114 -11.44 10.09 -8.72
C ALA A 114 -10.56 10.30 -9.96
N TRP A 115 -10.51 9.34 -10.89
CA TRP A 115 -9.67 9.38 -12.10
C TRP A 115 -10.52 9.49 -13.35
N GLU A 116 -10.09 10.27 -14.34
CA GLU A 116 -10.75 10.38 -15.64
C GLU A 116 -10.76 9.05 -16.40
N THR A 117 -9.61 8.37 -16.36
CA THR A 117 -9.37 7.13 -17.11
C THR A 117 -8.86 6.04 -16.17
N VAL A 118 -9.59 4.93 -16.08
CA VAL A 118 -9.13 3.67 -15.47
C VAL A 118 -8.88 2.68 -16.61
N PHE A 119 -7.61 2.49 -17.00
CA PHE A 119 -7.24 1.69 -18.19
C PHE A 119 -7.02 0.21 -17.88
N TYR A 120 -6.81 -0.13 -16.60
CA TYR A 120 -6.61 -1.51 -16.15
C TYR A 120 -7.28 -1.72 -14.80
N TRP A 121 -7.99 -2.84 -14.66
CA TRP A 121 -8.64 -3.24 -13.43
C TRP A 121 -8.72 -4.75 -13.40
N ASN A 122 -8.09 -5.38 -12.42
CA ASN A 122 -8.10 -6.83 -12.29
C ASN A 122 -8.08 -7.26 -10.81
N GLU A 123 -8.69 -8.40 -10.52
CA GLU A 123 -8.66 -9.06 -9.21
C GLU A 123 -7.78 -10.30 -9.33
N VAL A 124 -6.89 -10.51 -8.37
CA VAL A 124 -5.96 -11.65 -8.36
C VAL A 124 -6.36 -12.69 -7.32
N SER A 125 -5.73 -13.87 -7.38
CA SER A 125 -6.16 -15.02 -6.59
C SER A 125 -5.59 -15.10 -5.18
N ALA A 126 -4.52 -14.36 -4.87
CA ALA A 126 -3.80 -14.44 -3.61
C ALA A 126 -3.05 -13.13 -3.30
N GLY A 127 -2.70 -12.95 -2.03
CA GLY A 127 -1.89 -11.86 -1.49
C GLY A 127 -2.70 -10.78 -0.78
N GLY A 128 -2.03 -10.04 0.10
CA GLY A 128 -2.61 -8.98 0.92
C GLY A 128 -2.00 -7.61 0.67
N HIS A 129 -1.81 -6.86 1.75
CA HIS A 129 -1.33 -5.49 1.74
C HIS A 129 0.10 -5.34 1.22
N PHE A 130 0.94 -6.35 1.47
CA PHE A 130 2.33 -6.37 1.03
C PHE A 130 2.46 -7.15 -0.29
N ALA A 131 1.55 -6.91 -1.24
CA ALA A 131 1.44 -7.60 -2.53
C ALA A 131 2.76 -8.01 -3.22
N PRO A 132 3.74 -7.11 -3.47
CA PRO A 132 5.00 -7.51 -4.11
C PRO A 132 5.92 -8.35 -3.22
N PHE A 133 5.72 -8.33 -1.90
CA PHE A 133 6.50 -9.09 -0.93
C PHE A 133 5.93 -10.49 -0.70
N GLU A 134 4.59 -10.59 -0.67
CA GLU A 134 3.86 -11.85 -0.51
C GLU A 134 3.80 -12.65 -1.81
N GLU A 135 3.45 -11.99 -2.93
CA GLU A 135 3.17 -12.64 -4.21
C GLU A 135 3.96 -11.97 -5.36
N PRO A 136 5.30 -12.05 -5.37
CA PRO A 136 6.14 -11.32 -6.31
C PRO A 136 5.86 -11.69 -7.78
N GLU A 137 5.56 -12.95 -8.07
CA GLU A 137 5.22 -13.39 -9.43
C GLU A 137 3.88 -12.84 -9.91
N ILE A 138 2.85 -12.84 -9.06
CA ILE A 138 1.54 -12.27 -9.38
C ILE A 138 1.70 -10.77 -9.62
N PHE A 139 2.36 -10.05 -8.72
CA PHE A 139 2.60 -8.62 -8.83
C PHE A 139 3.34 -8.26 -10.14
N ALA A 140 4.41 -8.98 -10.47
CA ALA A 140 5.18 -8.74 -11.69
C ALA A 140 4.35 -9.01 -12.96
N GLN A 141 3.52 -10.05 -12.95
CA GLN A 141 2.61 -10.35 -14.07
C GLN A 141 1.55 -9.27 -14.25
N GLU A 142 0.96 -8.78 -13.18
CA GLU A 142 -0.04 -7.72 -13.21
C GLU A 142 0.55 -6.40 -13.71
N MET A 143 1.76 -6.03 -13.25
CA MET A 143 2.51 -4.91 -13.83
C MET A 143 2.68 -5.08 -15.34
N TRP A 144 3.13 -6.25 -15.78
CA TRP A 144 3.35 -6.50 -17.21
C TRP A 144 2.04 -6.40 -18.02
N ARG A 145 0.94 -6.98 -17.52
CA ARG A 145 -0.38 -6.91 -18.16
C ARG A 145 -0.90 -5.49 -18.24
N ALA A 146 -0.86 -4.74 -17.14
CA ALA A 146 -1.28 -3.35 -17.08
C ALA A 146 -0.52 -2.48 -18.09
N PHE A 147 0.82 -2.53 -18.07
CA PHE A 147 1.63 -1.71 -18.98
C PHE A 147 1.55 -2.17 -20.43
N ARG A 148 1.27 -3.46 -20.70
CA ARG A 148 0.98 -3.93 -22.06
C ARG A 148 -0.30 -3.31 -22.59
N THR A 149 -1.38 -3.32 -21.80
CA THR A 149 -2.65 -2.67 -22.15
C THR A 149 -2.48 -1.16 -22.33
N PHE A 150 -1.69 -0.52 -21.46
CA PHE A 150 -1.43 0.92 -21.53
C PHE A 150 -0.75 1.34 -22.84
N ARG A 151 0.20 0.55 -23.37
CA ARG A 151 0.85 0.87 -24.65
C ARG A 151 -0.15 0.89 -25.81
N THR A 152 -1.02 -0.11 -25.88
CA THR A 152 -2.10 -0.16 -26.88
C THR A 152 -3.12 0.96 -26.71
N PHE A 153 -3.49 1.28 -25.46
CA PHE A 153 -4.36 2.42 -25.15
C PHE A 153 -3.77 3.75 -25.65
N ARG A 154 -2.46 3.97 -25.44
CA ARG A 154 -1.79 5.18 -25.91
C ARG A 154 -1.73 5.28 -27.43
N GLU A 155 -1.45 4.19 -28.14
CA GLU A 155 -1.42 4.16 -29.60
C GLU A 155 -2.79 4.54 -30.19
N GLN A 156 -3.88 4.06 -29.59
CA GLN A 156 -5.24 4.41 -29.99
C GLN A 156 -5.58 5.89 -29.70
N ALA A 157 -5.11 6.43 -28.58
CA ALA A 157 -5.32 7.82 -28.20
C ALA A 157 -4.51 8.83 -29.04
N GLN A 158 -3.40 8.39 -29.65
CA GLN A 158 -2.52 9.22 -30.50
C GLN A 158 -2.80 9.09 -32.01
N GLY A 159 -3.63 8.12 -32.41
CA GLY A 159 -4.03 7.87 -33.81
C GLY A 159 -5.29 8.61 -34.26
N GLN A 160 -5.78 9.56 -33.47
CA GLN A 160 -6.81 10.55 -33.81
C GLN A 160 -6.18 11.95 -33.83
#